data_AF-A0A932L106-F1
#
_entry.id   AF-A0A932L106-F1
#
_cell.length_a   1.000
_cell.length_b   1.000
_cell.length_c   1.000
_cell.angle_alpha   90.00
_cell.angle_beta   90.00
_cell.angle_gamma   90.00
#
_symmetry.space_group_name_H-M   'P 1'
#
loop_
_entity.id
_entity.type
_entity.pdbx_description
1 polymer ?
#
loop_
_entity_poly.entity_id
_entity_poly.type
_entity_poly.pdbx_seq_one_letter_code
_entity_poly.pdbx_strand_id
1 'polypeptide(L)' 'MSHSIEGKEEEQIPVMQRILDNPFLLLFIGVVVPTVSYTIWGIMEVAQLPIAK' A
#
# COMPACT_ATOMS: atom_id res chain seq x y z
N MET A 1 18.34 28.55 -37.71
CA MET A 1 18.16 29.07 -36.33
C MET A 1 16.68 29.36 -36.12
N SER A 2 15.93 28.38 -35.61
CA SER A 2 14.57 28.48 -35.03
C SER A 2 13.94 27.08 -35.07
N HIS A 3 14.27 26.24 -34.09
CA HIS A 3 13.34 25.20 -33.66
C HIS A 3 13.06 25.48 -32.20
N SER A 4 12.07 26.34 -32.01
CA SER A 4 11.48 26.64 -30.71
C SER A 4 10.56 25.50 -30.30
N ILE A 5 10.39 25.41 -28.98
CA ILE A 5 9.48 24.54 -28.22
C ILE A 5 10.03 23.14 -27.94
N GLU A 6 11.07 23.08 -27.11
CA GLU A 6 11.21 21.99 -26.16
C GLU A 6 10.21 22.25 -25.02
N GLY A 7 8.95 21.92 -25.27
CA GLY A 7 7.98 21.72 -24.21
C GLY A 7 8.37 20.43 -23.50
N LYS A 8 9.28 20.51 -22.52
CA LYS A 8 9.38 19.48 -21.49
C LYS A 8 8.06 19.53 -20.74
N GLU A 9 7.06 18.80 -21.24
CA GLU A 9 5.93 18.40 -20.44
C GLU A 9 6.53 17.74 -19.20
N GLU A 10 6.34 18.37 -18.04
CA GLU A 10 6.70 17.76 -16.77
C GLU A 10 5.89 16.47 -16.68
N GLU A 11 6.51 15.35 -17.06
CA GLU A 11 5.91 14.02 -16.99
C GLU A 11 5.54 13.78 -15.53
N GLN A 12 4.25 13.99 -15.23
CA GLN A 12 3.73 13.81 -13.89
C GLN A 12 3.87 12.33 -13.57
N ILE A 13 4.83 12.00 -12.72
CA ILE A 13 5.08 10.62 -12.30
C ILE A 13 3.77 10.05 -11.74
N PRO A 14 3.21 8.99 -12.35
CA PRO A 14 1.97 8.40 -11.91
C PRO A 14 2.05 7.98 -10.45
N VAL A 15 1.00 8.25 -9.66
CA VAL A 15 0.96 7.95 -8.22
C VAL A 15 1.23 6.47 -7.95
N MET A 16 0.72 5.58 -8.80
CA MET A 16 0.96 4.15 -8.69
C MET A 16 2.45 3.80 -8.85
N GLN A 17 3.16 4.48 -9.74
CA GLN A 17 4.60 4.30 -9.94
C GLN A 17 5.36 4.69 -8.68
N ARG A 18 5.04 5.85 -8.08
CA ARG A 18 5.66 6.30 -6.83
C ARG A 18 5.43 5.34 -5.65
N ILE A 19 4.29 4.64 -5.62
CA ILE A 19 4.00 3.62 -4.59
C ILE A 19 4.85 2.37 -4.81
N LEU A 20 4.97 1.91 -6.06
CA LEU A 20 5.76 0.73 -6.43
C LEU A 20 7.28 0.99 -6.38
N ASP A 21 7.72 2.23 -6.59
CA ASP A 21 9.12 2.63 -6.56
C ASP A 21 9.68 2.76 -5.13
N ASN A 22 8.81 2.78 -4.11
CA ASN A 22 9.22 2.87 -2.72
C ASN A 22 9.20 1.48 -2.05
N PRO A 23 10.37 0.83 -1.88
CA PRO A 23 10.44 -0.52 -1.33
C PRO A 23 9.91 -0.61 0.10
N PHE A 24 10.00 0.46 0.90
CA PHE A 24 9.45 0.48 2.26
C PHE A 24 7.94 0.57 2.28
N LEU A 25 7.31 1.29 1.36
CA LEU A 25 5.85 1.32 1.23
C LEU A 25 5.32 -0.05 0.81
N LEU A 26 5.99 -0.70 -0.15
CA LEU A 26 5.68 -2.07 -0.54
C LEU A 26 5.84 -3.05 0.63
N LEU A 27 6.93 -2.94 1.40
CA LEU A 27 7.14 -3.78 2.59
C LEU A 27 6.08 -3.52 3.66
N PHE A 28 5.76 -2.25 3.90
CA PHE A 28 4.75 -1.85 4.87
C PHE A 28 3.39 -2.45 4.52
N ILE A 29 2.93 -2.28 3.28
CA ILE A 29 1.67 -2.88 2.82
C ILE A 29 1.75 -4.41 2.91
N GLY A 30 2.87 -5.00 2.49
CA GLY A 30 3.09 -6.45 2.51
C GLY A 30 3.03 -7.07 3.91
N VAL A 31 3.46 -6.37 4.95
CA VAL A 31 3.42 -6.84 6.35
C VAL A 31 2.12 -6.42 7.04
N VAL A 32 1.69 -5.17 6.87
CA VAL A 32 0.54 -4.60 7.59
C VAL A 32 -0.76 -5.26 7.15
N VAL A 33 -0.96 -5.50 5.85
CA VAL A 33 -2.19 -6.12 5.34
C VAL A 33 -2.44 -7.49 5.97
N PRO A 34 -1.51 -8.47 5.92
CA PRO A 34 -1.74 -9.76 6.57
C PRO A 34 -1.79 -9.63 8.09
N THR A 35 -0.95 -8.79 8.70
CA THR A 35 -0.93 -8.62 10.16
C THR A 35 -2.28 -8.14 10.69
N VAL A 36 -2.85 -7.09 10.10
CA VAL A 36 -4.16 -6.57 10.49
C VAL A 36 -5.25 -7.59 10.19
N SER A 37 -5.21 -8.24 9.03
CA SER A 37 -6.20 -9.25 8.64
C SER A 37 -6.23 -10.42 9.64
N TYR A 38 -5.08 -10.99 9.98
CA TYR A 38 -4.98 -12.08 10.96
C TYR A 38 -5.30 -11.63 12.38
N THR A 39 -4.97 -10.39 12.74
CA THR A 39 -5.32 -9.85 14.05
C THR A 39 -6.84 -9.73 14.19
N ILE A 40 -7.52 -9.14 13.20
CA ILE A 40 -8.98 -9.01 13.21
C ILE A 40 -9.63 -10.39 13.21
N TRP A 41 -9.14 -11.30 12.36
CA TRP A 41 -9.64 -12.68 12.32
C TRP A 41 -9.49 -13.38 13.68
N GLY A 42 -8.32 -13.31 14.30
CA GLY A 42 -8.06 -13.91 15.61
C GLY A 42 -8.94 -13.31 16.71
N ILE A 43 -9.18 -11.99 16.68
CA ILE A 43 -10.11 -11.33 17.60
C ILE A 43 -11.53 -11.85 17.41
N MET A 44 -12.00 -11.96 16.16
CA MET A 44 -13.32 -12.51 15.85
C MET A 44 -13.46 -13.96 16.34
N GLU A 45 -12.44 -14.78 16.13
CA GLU A 45 -12.39 -16.17 16.58
C GLU A 45 -12.46 -16.27 18.11
N VAL A 46 -11.65 -15.50 18.83
CA VAL A 46 -11.66 -15.48 20.31
C VAL A 46 -12.99 -14.97 20.85
N ALA A 47 -13.58 -13.93 20.25
CA ALA A 47 -14.86 -13.37 20.70
C ALA A 47 -16.03 -14.34 20.53
N GLN A 48 -15.92 -15.29 19.60
CA GLN A 48 -16.92 -16.34 19.35
C GLN A 48 -16.71 -17.59 20.21
N LEU A 49 -15.58 -17.72 20.90
CA LEU A 49 -15.35 -18.86 21.78
C LEU A 49 -16.33 -18.82 22.96
N PRO A 50 -17.09 -19.90 23.21
CA PRO A 50 -17.93 -19.98 24.38
C PRO A 50 -17.05 -19.99 25.62
N ILE A 51 -17.22 -18.99 26.48
CA ILE A 51 -16.57 -18.97 27.79
C ILE A 51 -17.13 -20.15 28.58
N ALA A 52 -16.25 -21.10 28.91
CA ALA A 52 -16.62 -22.30 29.66
C ALA A 52 -17.34 -21.90 30.97
N LYS A 53 -18.44 -22.60 31.25
CA LYS A 53 -19.31 -22.34 32.40
C LYS A 53 -18.70 -22.79 33.72
#